data_AF-A0A5C6TTB3-F1
#
_entry.id   AF-A0A5C6TTB3-F1
#
_cell.length_a   1.000
_cell.length_b   1.000
_cell.length_c   1.000
_cell.angle_alpha   90.00
_cell.angle_beta   90.00
_cell.angle_gamma   90.00
#
_symmetry.space_group_name_H-M   'P 1'
#
loop_
_entity.id
_entity.type
_entity.pdbx_description
1 polymer ?
#
loop_
_entity_poly.entity_id
_entity_poly.type
_entity_poly.pdbx_seq_one_letter_code
_entity_poly.pdbx_strand_id
1 'polypeptide(L)'
;MKAWTKLLISFAALLASGWIVHGPLGQGAAFVAGLQAEADAAVRASMAPPTRIAFGHDPLSRAATLSGSANDFQRNGMGLLPGITGTVAAVPGVGAVHWADAGSGGFVLPLLVETEALALLPWLIGIALGWHLFRPRRETFL
;
A
#
# COMPACT_ATOMS: atom_id res chain seq x y z
N MET A 1 34.58 -11.87 -5.90
CA MET A 1 33.19 -11.79 -6.40
C MET A 1 33.05 -10.63 -7.39
N LYS A 2 32.34 -10.84 -8.50
CA LYS A 2 32.04 -9.77 -9.47
C LYS A 2 31.06 -8.76 -8.87
N ALA A 3 31.09 -7.50 -9.31
CA ALA A 3 30.24 -6.43 -8.77
C ALA A 3 28.74 -6.73 -8.91
N TRP A 4 28.32 -7.30 -10.05
CA TRP A 4 26.93 -7.69 -10.28
C TRP A 4 26.42 -8.72 -9.27
N THR A 5 27.29 -9.63 -8.80
CA THR A 5 26.91 -10.63 -7.80
C THR A 5 26.51 -9.97 -6.48
N LYS A 6 27.23 -8.94 -6.05
CA LYS A 6 26.91 -8.19 -4.83
C LYS A 6 25.57 -7.45 -4.97
N LEU A 7 25.30 -6.87 -6.15
CA LEU A 7 24.04 -6.19 -6.44
C LEU A 7 22.85 -7.15 -6.42
N LEU A 8 23.00 -8.33 -7.02
CA LEU A 8 21.94 -9.34 -6.98
C LEU A 8 21.68 -9.86 -5.57
N ILE A 9 22.74 -10.06 -4.76
CA ILE A 9 22.57 -10.48 -3.37
C ILE A 9 21.83 -9.41 -2.56
N SER A 10 22.19 -8.13 -2.69
CA SER A 10 21.50 -7.06 -1.95
C SER A 10 20.07 -6.85 -2.43
N PHE A 11 19.81 -6.98 -3.72
CA PHE A 11 18.46 -6.94 -4.29
C PHE A 11 17.60 -8.12 -3.81
N ALA A 12 18.15 -9.34 -3.83
CA ALA A 12 17.44 -10.52 -3.31
C ALA A 12 17.16 -10.40 -1.81
N ALA A 13 18.10 -9.85 -1.03
CA ALA A 13 17.91 -9.60 0.39
C ALA A 13 16.80 -8.57 0.65
N LEU A 14 16.70 -7.52 -0.18
CA LEU A 14 15.62 -6.53 -0.12
C LEU A 14 14.25 -7.21 -0.30
N LEU A 15 14.08 -7.93 -1.42
CA LEU A 15 12.82 -8.64 -1.74
C LEU A 15 12.45 -9.70 -0.69
N ALA A 16 13.45 -10.41 -0.18
CA ALA A 16 13.22 -11.39 0.88
C ALA A 16 12.76 -10.72 2.18
N SER A 17 13.28 -9.54 2.51
CA SER A 17 12.90 -8.83 3.73
C SER A 17 11.44 -8.37 3.71
N GLY A 18 10.95 -7.79 2.62
CA GLY A 18 9.55 -7.38 2.50
C GLY A 18 8.61 -8.58 2.46
N TRP A 19 8.99 -9.65 1.76
CA TRP A 19 8.25 -10.92 1.80
C TRP A 19 8.16 -11.51 3.22
N ILE A 20 9.26 -11.56 3.98
CA ILE A 20 9.26 -12.09 5.35
C ILE A 20 8.33 -11.27 6.26
N VAL A 21 8.41 -9.93 6.19
CA VAL A 21 7.60 -9.03 7.02
C VAL A 21 6.11 -9.17 6.71
N HIS A 22 5.73 -9.19 5.43
CA HIS A 22 4.33 -9.22 5.02
C HIS A 22 3.72 -10.64 4.95
N GLY A 23 4.54 -11.68 4.79
CA GLY A 23 4.13 -13.07 4.74
C GLY A 23 4.19 -13.74 6.11
N PRO A 24 5.26 -14.49 6.44
CA PRO A 24 5.33 -15.31 7.65
C PRO A 24 5.27 -14.53 8.97
N LEU A 25 5.78 -13.29 9.02
CA LEU A 25 5.66 -12.47 10.23
C LEU A 25 4.28 -11.82 10.41
N GLY A 26 3.40 -11.91 9.40
CA GLY A 26 2.00 -11.49 9.50
C GLY A 26 1.74 -9.99 9.64
N GLN A 27 2.76 -9.13 9.53
CA GLN A 27 2.59 -7.69 9.73
C GLN A 27 1.67 -7.07 8.68
N GLY A 28 1.69 -7.59 7.44
CA GLY A 28 0.76 -7.16 6.39
C GLY A 28 -0.70 -7.45 6.75
N ALA A 29 -0.97 -8.65 7.27
CA ALA A 29 -2.32 -9.04 7.70
C ALA A 29 -2.78 -8.24 8.93
N ALA A 30 -1.88 -8.02 9.90
CA ALA A 30 -2.16 -7.19 11.07
C ALA A 30 -2.48 -5.75 10.68
N PHE A 31 -1.74 -5.17 9.73
CA PHE A 31 -2.00 -3.85 9.18
C PHE A 31 -3.39 -3.75 8.52
N VAL A 32 -3.74 -4.69 7.64
CA VAL A 32 -5.06 -4.71 6.97
C VAL A 32 -6.20 -4.92 7.97
N ALA A 33 -6.01 -5.75 9.00
CA ALA A 33 -6.98 -5.92 10.06
C ALA A 33 -7.17 -4.63 10.89
N GLY A 34 -6.09 -3.87 11.12
CA GLY A 34 -6.16 -2.54 11.73
C GLY A 34 -6.98 -1.56 10.88
N LEU A 35 -6.70 -1.50 9.57
CA LEU A 35 -7.48 -0.67 8.64
C LEU A 35 -8.97 -1.03 8.65
N GLN A 36 -9.30 -2.32 8.66
CA GLN A 36 -10.68 -2.80 8.75
C GLN A 36 -11.36 -2.28 10.04
N ALA A 37 -10.70 -2.46 11.19
CA ALA A 37 -11.25 -2.03 12.48
C ALA A 37 -11.46 -0.51 12.56
N GLU A 38 -10.50 0.28 12.06
CA GLU A 38 -10.59 1.73 12.02
C GLU A 38 -11.68 2.22 11.07
N ALA A 39 -11.79 1.63 9.87
CA ALA A 39 -12.85 1.98 8.92
C ALA A 39 -14.23 1.63 9.45
N ASP A 40 -14.40 0.46 10.08
CA ASP A 40 -15.66 0.06 10.70
C ASP A 40 -16.02 1.00 11.87
N ALA A 41 -15.03 1.48 12.64
CA ALA A 41 -15.26 2.47 13.69
C ALA A 41 -15.69 3.83 13.10
N ALA A 42 -15.03 4.30 12.05
CA ALA A 42 -15.33 5.57 11.38
C ALA A 42 -16.74 5.58 10.77
N VAL A 43 -17.14 4.50 10.09
CA VAL A 43 -18.48 4.41 9.49
C VAL A 43 -19.56 4.28 10.57
N ARG A 44 -19.33 3.50 11.65
CA ARG A 44 -20.28 3.44 12.78
C ARG A 44 -20.48 4.80 13.44
N ALA A 45 -19.42 5.60 13.58
CA ALA A 45 -19.51 6.96 14.13
C ALA A 45 -20.31 7.92 13.23
N SER A 46 -20.38 7.67 11.92
CA SER A 46 -21.07 8.53 10.95
C SER A 46 -22.60 8.38 10.91
N MET A 47 -23.18 7.48 11.73
CA MET A 47 -24.62 7.11 11.69
C MET A 47 -25.12 6.72 10.30
N ALA A 48 -24.22 6.29 9.42
CA ALA A 48 -24.55 5.83 8.08
C ALA A 48 -25.37 4.52 8.13
N PRO A 49 -26.12 4.20 7.06
CA PRO A 49 -26.78 2.92 6.92
C PRO A 49 -25.80 1.75 7.07
N PRO A 50 -26.28 0.56 7.46
CA PRO A 50 -25.46 -0.64 7.51
C PRO A 50 -24.70 -0.85 6.19
N THR A 51 -23.38 -0.70 6.27
CA THR A 51 -22.46 -0.83 5.12
C THR A 51 -21.36 -1.80 5.52
N ARG A 52 -21.17 -2.84 4.71
CA ARG A 52 -20.05 -3.76 4.87
C ARG A 52 -18.83 -3.17 4.16
N ILE A 53 -17.74 -3.10 4.90
CA ILE A 53 -16.41 -2.71 4.42
C ILE A 53 -15.59 -3.99 4.35
N ALA A 54 -14.88 -4.22 3.26
CA ALA A 54 -13.94 -5.33 3.14
C ALA A 54 -12.65 -4.87 2.44
N PHE A 55 -11.51 -5.16 3.05
CA PHE A 55 -10.20 -5.01 2.41
C PHE A 55 -9.78 -6.27 1.67
N GLY A 56 -8.96 -6.14 0.62
CA GLY A 56 -8.42 -7.30 -0.09
C GLY A 56 -7.45 -8.09 0.79
N HIS A 57 -7.64 -9.41 0.89
CA HIS A 57 -6.81 -10.32 1.68
C HIS A 57 -5.93 -11.24 0.81
N ASP A 58 -6.39 -11.60 -0.39
CA ASP A 58 -5.70 -12.50 -1.32
C ASP A 58 -5.68 -11.91 -2.74
N PRO A 59 -4.71 -11.03 -3.07
CA PRO A 59 -3.62 -10.57 -2.20
C PRO A 59 -4.03 -9.47 -1.23
N LEU A 60 -3.24 -9.30 -0.15
CA LEU A 60 -3.40 -8.19 0.81
C LEU A 60 -3.34 -6.85 0.07
N SER A 61 -4.30 -5.95 0.34
CA SER A 61 -4.33 -4.60 -0.23
C SER A 61 -4.97 -3.61 0.72
N ARG A 62 -4.60 -2.33 0.57
CA ARG A 62 -5.18 -1.20 1.33
C ARG A 62 -6.40 -0.58 0.64
N ALA A 63 -7.06 -1.30 -0.25
CA ALA A 63 -8.29 -0.85 -0.90
C ALA A 63 -9.52 -1.42 -0.22
N ALA A 64 -10.45 -0.53 0.13
CA ALA A 64 -11.72 -0.87 0.72
C ALA A 64 -12.78 -1.07 -0.38
N THR A 65 -13.47 -2.20 -0.29
CA THR A 65 -14.68 -2.50 -1.06
C THR A 65 -15.88 -2.27 -0.15
N LEU A 66 -16.78 -1.38 -0.57
CA LEU A 66 -18.00 -1.03 0.13
C LEU A 66 -19.20 -1.75 -0.48
N SER A 67 -20.10 -2.24 0.36
CA SER A 67 -21.36 -2.85 -0.07
C SER A 67 -22.49 -2.55 0.92
N GLY A 68 -23.68 -2.25 0.42
CA GLY A 68 -24.83 -1.90 1.26
C GLY A 68 -25.92 -1.15 0.49
N SER A 69 -27.00 -0.83 1.18
CA SER A 69 -28.18 -0.16 0.62
C SER A 69 -28.10 1.37 0.66
N ALA A 70 -26.91 1.93 0.89
CA ALA A 70 -26.71 3.38 0.92
C ALA A 70 -27.07 4.01 -0.44
N ASN A 71 -27.80 5.13 -0.43
CA ASN A 71 -28.11 5.92 -1.62
C ASN A 71 -26.95 6.84 -2.03
N ASP A 72 -27.02 7.45 -3.21
CA ASP A 72 -25.92 8.25 -3.76
C ASP A 72 -25.42 9.36 -2.83
N PHE A 73 -26.33 10.01 -2.12
CA PHE A 73 -25.99 11.03 -1.13
C PHE A 73 -25.20 10.43 0.05
N GLN A 74 -25.62 9.29 0.57
CA GLN A 74 -24.92 8.61 1.67
C GLN A 74 -23.57 8.05 1.21
N ARG A 75 -23.48 7.57 -0.04
CA ARG A 75 -22.25 7.05 -0.61
C ARG A 75 -21.20 8.15 -0.82
N ASN A 76 -21.61 9.24 -1.46
CA ASN A 76 -20.68 10.25 -1.98
C ASN A 76 -20.63 11.53 -1.13
N GLY A 77 -21.66 11.79 -0.32
CA GLY A 77 -21.79 13.01 0.46
C GLY A 77 -22.32 14.18 -0.36
N MET A 78 -22.21 15.38 0.20
CA MET A 78 -22.61 16.63 -0.45
C MET A 78 -21.77 17.81 0.08
N GLY A 79 -21.05 18.47 -0.83
CA GLY A 79 -20.21 19.61 -0.50
C GLY A 79 -19.12 19.25 0.51
N LEU A 80 -19.19 19.83 1.70
CA LEU A 80 -18.24 19.59 2.79
C LEU A 80 -18.59 18.38 3.68
N LEU A 81 -19.77 17.79 3.51
CA LEU A 81 -20.16 16.60 4.27
C LEU A 81 -19.66 15.36 3.52
N PRO A 82 -18.67 14.62 4.06
CA PRO A 82 -18.21 13.39 3.44
C PRO A 82 -19.32 12.33 3.51
N GLY A 83 -19.54 11.64 2.40
CA GLY A 83 -20.28 10.37 2.41
C GLY A 83 -19.40 9.25 2.96
N ILE A 84 -19.93 8.03 2.99
CA ILE A 84 -19.22 6.83 3.46
C ILE A 84 -17.89 6.64 2.73
N THR A 85 -17.86 6.89 1.41
CA THR A 85 -16.63 6.81 0.61
C THR A 85 -15.56 7.76 1.15
N GLY A 86 -15.93 9.01 1.46
CA GLY A 86 -15.03 10.02 2.00
C GLY A 86 -14.58 9.70 3.42
N THR A 87 -15.50 9.19 4.26
CA THR A 87 -15.19 8.76 5.64
C THR A 87 -14.17 7.64 5.66
N VAL A 88 -14.34 6.62 4.82
CA VAL A 88 -13.39 5.49 4.74
C VAL A 88 -12.07 5.94 4.11
N ALA A 89 -12.10 6.80 3.09
CA ALA A 89 -10.89 7.32 2.46
C ALA A 89 -10.05 8.22 3.39
N ALA A 90 -10.68 8.80 4.41
CA ALA A 90 -9.99 9.62 5.42
C ALA A 90 -9.25 8.78 6.48
N VAL A 91 -9.47 7.46 6.53
CA VAL A 91 -8.74 6.57 7.44
C VAL A 91 -7.27 6.49 7.01
N PRO A 92 -6.30 6.83 7.89
CA PRO A 92 -4.89 6.79 7.54
C PRO A 92 -4.46 5.41 7.04
N GLY A 93 -3.78 5.38 5.89
CA GLY A 93 -3.30 4.15 5.28
C GLY A 93 -4.28 3.50 4.29
N VAL A 94 -5.53 3.95 4.17
CA VAL A 94 -6.41 3.55 3.07
C VAL A 94 -5.90 4.13 1.75
N GLY A 95 -5.84 3.32 0.70
CA GLY A 95 -5.34 3.74 -0.62
C GLY A 95 -6.40 3.94 -1.69
N ALA A 96 -7.52 3.24 -1.58
CA ALA A 96 -8.64 3.39 -2.49
C ALA A 96 -9.92 2.92 -1.80
N VAL A 97 -11.05 3.47 -2.24
CA VAL A 97 -12.38 3.08 -1.79
C VAL A 97 -13.28 2.96 -3.00
N HIS A 98 -13.97 1.84 -3.14
CA HIS A 98 -14.91 1.63 -4.25
C HIS A 98 -16.13 0.85 -3.78
N TRP A 99 -17.24 1.01 -4.50
CA TRP A 99 -18.47 0.27 -4.26
C TRP A 99 -18.51 -0.99 -5.09
N ALA A 100 -18.97 -2.10 -4.52
CA ALA A 100 -19.00 -3.42 -5.16
C ALA A 100 -19.90 -3.47 -6.42
N ASP A 101 -20.91 -2.60 -6.50
CA ASP A 101 -21.86 -2.50 -7.61
C ASP A 101 -21.41 -1.52 -8.71
N ALA A 102 -20.34 -0.75 -8.50
CA ALA A 102 -19.85 0.26 -9.44
C ALA A 102 -18.99 -0.32 -10.60
N GLY A 103 -18.92 -1.65 -10.75
CA GLY A 103 -18.02 -2.33 -11.69
C GLY A 103 -16.62 -2.55 -11.11
N SER A 104 -15.68 -3.09 -11.91
CA SER A 104 -14.33 -3.41 -11.42
C SER A 104 -13.68 -2.16 -10.82
N GLY A 105 -13.51 -2.17 -9.49
CA GLY A 105 -12.81 -1.13 -8.76
C GLY A 105 -11.47 -0.82 -9.41
N GLY A 106 -11.04 0.44 -9.36
CA GLY A 106 -9.79 0.89 -9.98
C GLY A 106 -8.60 -0.01 -9.63
N PHE A 107 -7.55 0.02 -10.46
CA PHE A 107 -6.36 -0.79 -10.23
C PHE A 107 -5.72 -0.45 -8.87
N VAL A 108 -5.62 -1.45 -8.00
CA VAL A 108 -4.98 -1.33 -6.68
C VAL A 108 -3.79 -2.26 -6.64
N LEU A 109 -2.64 -1.72 -6.26
CA LEU A 109 -1.43 -2.51 -6.07
C LEU A 109 -1.58 -3.40 -4.82
N PRO A 110 -1.21 -4.69 -4.92
CA PRO A 110 -1.01 -5.53 -3.75
C PRO A 110 -0.01 -4.90 -2.78
N LEU A 111 -0.28 -4.99 -1.48
CA LEU A 111 0.51 -4.36 -0.43
C LEU A 111 1.98 -4.76 -0.48
N LEU A 112 2.28 -6.03 -0.77
CA LEU A 112 3.66 -6.50 -0.93
C LEU A 112 4.37 -5.79 -2.08
N VAL A 113 3.71 -5.65 -3.23
CA VAL A 113 4.29 -5.00 -4.41
C VAL A 113 4.53 -3.51 -4.13
N GLU A 114 3.60 -2.87 -3.42
CA GLU A 114 3.74 -1.49 -2.99
C GLU A 114 4.93 -1.30 -2.03
N THR A 115 5.06 -2.15 -1.01
CA THR A 115 6.19 -2.12 -0.08
C THR A 115 7.52 -2.31 -0.80
N GLU A 116 7.62 -3.29 -1.68
CA GLU A 116 8.86 -3.56 -2.42
C GLU A 116 9.21 -2.41 -3.36
N ALA A 117 8.22 -1.83 -4.05
CA ALA A 117 8.44 -0.66 -4.91
C ALA A 117 8.99 0.54 -4.10
N LEU A 118 8.46 0.76 -2.89
CA LEU A 118 8.95 1.81 -1.99
C LEU A 118 10.35 1.49 -1.44
N ALA A 119 10.62 0.22 -1.11
CA ALA A 119 11.91 -0.23 -0.60
C ALA A 119 13.02 -0.19 -1.67
N LEU A 120 12.66 -0.32 -2.95
CA LEU A 120 13.58 -0.20 -4.08
C LEU A 120 14.16 1.21 -4.23
N LEU A 121 13.41 2.25 -3.88
CA LEU A 121 13.88 3.63 -3.99
C LEU A 121 15.16 3.91 -3.17
N PRO A 122 15.21 3.69 -1.85
CA PRO A 122 16.43 3.91 -1.07
C PRO A 122 17.57 2.98 -1.51
N TRP A 123 17.27 1.75 -1.96
CA TRP A 123 18.29 0.84 -2.50
C TRP A 123 18.94 1.40 -3.78
N LEU A 124 18.14 1.89 -4.73
CA LEU A 124 18.62 2.55 -5.94
C LEU A 124 19.43 3.82 -5.63
N ILE A 125 18.95 4.63 -4.68
CA ILE A 125 19.67 5.82 -4.21
C ILE A 125 21.04 5.43 -3.64
N GLY A 126 21.10 4.39 -2.79
CA GLY A 126 22.35 3.89 -2.23
C GLY A 126 23.36 3.46 -3.29
N ILE A 127 22.89 2.77 -4.34
CA ILE A 127 23.72 2.40 -5.50
C ILE A 127 24.22 3.64 -6.23
N ALA A 128 23.33 4.59 -6.53
CA ALA A 128 23.69 5.81 -7.25
C ALA A 128 24.74 6.63 -6.49
N LEU A 129 24.56 6.80 -5.17
CA LEU A 129 25.51 7.48 -4.30
C LEU A 129 26.84 6.73 -4.23
N GLY A 130 26.81 5.41 -4.05
CA GLY A 130 28.02 4.59 -4.03
C GLY A 130 28.81 4.70 -5.34
N TRP A 131 28.13 4.69 -6.48
CA TRP A 131 28.75 4.88 -7.78
C TRP A 131 29.35 6.29 -7.95
N HIS A 132 28.64 7.33 -7.50
CA HIS A 132 29.11 8.70 -7.64
C HIS A 132 30.32 9.00 -6.73
N LEU A 133 30.30 8.50 -5.49
CA LEU A 133 31.35 8.79 -4.50
C LEU A 133 32.61 7.95 -4.69
N PHE A 134 32.46 6.68 -5.09
CA PHE A 134 33.58 5.73 -5.19
C PHE A 134 33.90 5.36 -6.65
N ARG A 135 33.57 6.24 -7.59
CA ARG A 135 33.87 6.02 -9.01
C ARG A 135 35.38 5.83 -9.15
N PRO A 136 35.86 4.75 -9.81
CA PRO A 136 37.28 4.57 -10.02
C PRO A 136 37.80 5.79 -10.80
N ARG A 137 38.67 6.58 -10.16
CA ARG A 137 39.40 7.64 -10.85
C ARG A 137 40.23 6.94 -11.91
N ARG A 138 40.11 7.38 -13.17
CA ARG A 138 41.09 7.02 -14.18
C ARG A 138 42.40 7.65 -13.71
N GLU A 139 43.26 6.87 -13.10
CA GLU A 139 44.64 7.27 -12.86
C GLU A 139 45.28 7.45 -14.24
N THR A 140 45.28 8.69 -14.72
CA THR A 140 46.18 9.12 -15.79
C THR A 140 47.58 9.05 -15.20
N PHE A 141 48.24 7.93 -15.41
CA PHE A 141 49.70 7.85 -15.34
C PHE A 141 50.24 8.66 -16.52
N LEU A 142 50.68 9.88 -16.24
CA LEU A 142 51.69 10.60 -17.01
C LEU A 142 52.94 10.73 -16.15
#